data_AF-A0A534L117-F1
#
_entry.id   AF-A0A534L117-F1
#
_cell.length_a   1.000
_cell.length_b   1.000
_cell.length_c   1.000
_cell.angle_alpha   90.00
_cell.angle_beta   90.00
_cell.angle_gamma   90.00
#
_symmetry.space_group_name_H-M   'P 1'
#
loop_
_entity.id
_entity.type
_entity.pdbx_description
1 polymer ?
#
loop_
_entity_poly.entity_id
_entity_poly.type
_entity_poly.pdbx_seq_one_letter_code
_entity_poly.pdbx_strand_id
1 'polypeptide(L)'
;MRRPHYEKVQDLLSPEAFEARLDSVIAEWGGLLDRETAAMVVVERLGRSVTSFTRVADLEEGMEANLRATVVSISPVRTFTRQDGREGRVTNLELRDESGSCRFALWDEDVGLVERGKVAVGTTVRALDCYVKRTNFGLDVSRGKFGALLVEAA
;
A
#
# COMPACT_ATOMS: atom_id res chain seq x y z
N MET A 1 14.91 -20.66 4.25
CA MET A 1 13.55 -20.06 4.32
C MET A 1 13.75 -18.57 4.60
N ARG A 2 13.32 -17.66 3.71
CA ARG A 2 13.37 -16.21 3.99
C ARG A 2 12.46 -15.91 5.19
N ARG A 3 12.90 -15.04 6.11
CA ARG A 3 12.13 -14.61 7.28
C ARG A 3 11.86 -13.10 7.15
N PRO A 4 10.92 -12.69 6.27
CA PRO A 4 10.74 -11.28 5.92
C PRO A 4 10.42 -10.40 7.13
N HIS A 5 9.77 -10.93 8.16
CA HIS A 5 9.50 -10.21 9.41
C HIS A 5 10.74 -10.07 10.31
N TYR A 6 11.62 -11.08 10.37
CA TYR A 6 12.85 -10.98 11.16
C TYR A 6 13.82 -9.96 10.55
N GLU A 7 13.93 -9.91 9.21
CA GLU A 7 14.78 -8.95 8.50
C GLU A 7 14.46 -7.49 8.88
N LYS A 8 13.21 -7.20 9.27
CA LYS A 8 12.76 -5.86 9.71
C LYS A 8 13.20 -5.46 11.11
N VAL A 9 13.67 -6.42 11.92
CA VAL A 9 14.02 -6.22 13.33
C VAL A 9 15.38 -6.83 13.70
N GLN A 10 16.15 -7.32 12.73
CA GLN A 10 17.45 -7.96 12.94
C GLN A 10 18.48 -7.02 13.59
N ASP A 11 18.29 -5.71 13.44
CA ASP A 11 19.07 -4.66 14.10
C ASP A 11 18.74 -4.49 15.59
N LEU A 12 17.58 -5.01 16.03
CA LEU A 12 17.06 -4.84 17.39
C LEU A 12 17.20 -6.10 18.26
N LEU A 13 17.35 -7.28 17.66
CA LEU A 13 17.41 -8.56 18.39
C LEU A 13 18.00 -9.71 17.57
N SER A 14 18.53 -10.70 18.30
CA SER A 14 19.04 -11.95 17.71
C SER A 14 17.90 -12.83 17.18
N PRO A 15 18.19 -13.79 16.29
CA PRO A 15 17.19 -14.74 15.81
C PRO A 15 16.50 -15.52 16.93
N GLU A 16 17.24 -15.92 17.96
CA GLU A 16 16.73 -16.68 19.11
C GLU A 16 15.78 -15.82 19.96
N ALA A 17 16.12 -14.55 20.16
CA ALA A 17 15.26 -13.61 20.86
C ALA A 17 13.97 -13.29 20.07
N PHE A 18 14.02 -13.35 18.73
CA PHE A 18 12.82 -13.21 17.91
C PHE A 18 11.89 -14.40 18.10
N GLU A 19 12.42 -15.62 18.00
CA GLU A 19 11.65 -16.86 18.19
C GLU A 19 10.99 -16.92 19.57
N ALA A 20 11.72 -16.56 20.63
CA ALA A 20 11.16 -16.52 21.98
C ALA A 20 9.96 -15.55 22.09
N ARG A 21 9.99 -14.43 21.36
CA ARG A 21 8.86 -13.49 21.30
C ARG A 21 7.71 -14.00 20.45
N LEU A 22 7.97 -14.73 19.37
CA LEU A 22 6.92 -15.40 18.60
C LEU A 22 6.15 -16.38 19.48
N ASP A 23 6.87 -17.25 20.17
CA ASP A 23 6.25 -18.26 21.04
C ASP A 23 5.44 -17.59 22.17
N SER A 24 5.95 -16.48 22.74
CA SER A 24 5.21 -15.68 23.72
C SER A 24 3.92 -15.08 23.15
N VAL A 25 3.93 -14.54 21.94
CA VAL A 25 2.73 -13.98 21.29
C VAL A 25 1.72 -15.07 20.96
N ILE A 26 2.17 -16.22 20.45
CA ILE A 26 1.29 -17.35 20.15
C ILE A 26 0.62 -17.85 21.42
N ALA A 27 1.39 -18.01 22.51
CA ALA A 27 0.88 -18.43 23.81
C ALA A 27 -0.12 -17.42 24.42
N GLU A 28 0.16 -16.11 24.30
CA GLU A 28 -0.73 -15.04 24.76
C GLU A 28 -2.11 -15.13 24.11
N TRP A 29 -2.17 -15.52 22.84
CA TRP A 29 -3.40 -15.69 22.07
C TRP A 29 -3.94 -17.12 22.12
N GLY A 30 -3.51 -17.94 23.09
CA GLY A 30 -3.98 -19.31 23.27
C GLY A 30 -3.72 -20.23 22.06
N GLY A 31 -2.72 -19.93 21.25
CA GLY A 31 -2.41 -20.67 20.02
C GLY A 31 -3.30 -20.34 18.82
N LEU A 32 -4.14 -19.30 18.90
CA LEU A 32 -5.02 -18.89 17.80
C LEU A 32 -4.25 -18.26 16.63
N LEU A 33 -3.11 -17.63 16.89
CA LEU A 33 -2.28 -17.02 15.87
C LEU A 33 -1.29 -18.03 15.30
N ASP A 34 -1.21 -18.10 13.98
CA ASP A 34 -0.09 -18.76 13.32
C ASP A 34 1.22 -17.98 13.50
N ARG A 35 2.35 -18.61 13.15
CA ARG A 35 3.68 -18.01 13.29
C ARG A 35 3.87 -16.75 12.43
N GLU A 36 3.19 -16.65 11.28
CA GLU A 36 3.31 -15.50 10.39
C GLU A 36 2.63 -14.28 11.01
N THR A 37 1.40 -14.44 11.50
CA THR A 37 0.64 -13.41 12.19
C THR A 37 1.32 -13.02 13.50
N ALA A 38 1.84 -13.99 14.26
CA ALA A 38 2.63 -13.69 15.46
C ALA A 38 3.90 -12.87 15.13
N ALA A 39 4.54 -13.16 14.00
CA ALA A 39 5.71 -12.39 13.55
C ALA A 39 5.36 -10.95 13.19
N MET A 40 4.21 -10.72 12.57
CA MET A 40 3.70 -9.38 12.33
C MET A 40 3.51 -8.61 13.64
N VAL A 41 2.86 -9.23 14.63
CA VAL A 41 2.64 -8.62 15.95
C VAL A 41 3.96 -8.29 16.64
N VAL A 42 4.97 -9.16 16.58
CA VAL A 42 6.29 -8.87 17.16
C VAL A 42 6.96 -7.67 16.48
N VAL A 43 6.90 -7.59 15.15
CA VAL A 43 7.44 -6.46 14.38
C VAL A 43 6.75 -5.15 14.76
N GLU A 44 5.42 -5.14 14.87
CA GLU A 44 4.65 -3.97 15.30
C GLU A 44 4.97 -3.56 16.73
N ARG A 45 5.05 -4.50 17.68
CA ARG A 45 5.42 -4.25 19.09
C ARG A 45 6.83 -3.65 19.21
N LEU A 46 7.68 -3.88 18.23
CA LEU A 46 9.03 -3.30 18.14
C LEU A 46 9.06 -1.93 17.42
N GLY A 47 7.90 -1.38 17.08
CA GLY A 47 7.79 -0.10 16.40
C GLY A 47 8.27 -0.14 14.94
N ARG A 48 8.30 -1.33 14.32
CA ARG A 48 8.64 -1.49 12.90
C ARG A 48 7.37 -1.76 12.11
N SER A 49 7.33 -1.28 10.86
CA SER A 49 6.17 -1.48 9.99
C SER A 49 6.23 -2.86 9.33
N VAL A 50 5.15 -3.63 9.46
CA VAL A 50 4.99 -4.94 8.78
C VAL A 50 4.75 -4.81 7.28
N THR A 51 4.27 -3.65 6.82
CA THR A 51 4.07 -3.35 5.40
C THR A 51 5.40 -3.39 4.64
N SER A 52 5.48 -4.24 3.61
CA SER A 52 6.53 -4.21 2.61
C SER A 52 6.02 -3.47 1.39
N PHE A 53 6.82 -2.57 0.82
CA PHE A 53 6.47 -1.86 -0.41
C PHE A 53 7.10 -2.55 -1.62
N THR A 54 6.29 -2.82 -2.63
CA THR A 54 6.71 -3.30 -3.94
C THR A 54 7.21 -2.11 -4.76
N ARG A 55 8.33 -2.27 -5.45
CA ARG A 55 8.82 -1.24 -6.39
C ARG A 55 7.92 -1.20 -7.61
N VAL A 56 7.75 -0.04 -8.23
CA VAL A 56 6.92 0.12 -9.43
C VAL A 56 7.32 -0.85 -10.56
N ALA A 57 8.62 -1.04 -10.79
CA ALA A 57 9.13 -1.91 -11.83
C ALA A 57 8.80 -3.41 -11.62
N ASP A 58 8.51 -3.80 -10.38
CA ASP A 58 8.19 -5.18 -10.00
C ASP A 58 6.67 -5.43 -9.96
N LEU A 59 5.84 -4.44 -10.34
CA LEU A 59 4.39 -4.60 -10.38
C LEU A 59 3.97 -5.47 -11.57
N GLU A 60 3.10 -6.44 -11.31
CA GLU A 60 2.54 -7.35 -12.31
C GLU A 60 1.00 -7.29 -12.31
N GLU A 61 0.40 -7.57 -13.46
CA GLU A 61 -1.07 -7.60 -13.56
C GLU A 61 -1.65 -8.71 -12.68
N GLY A 62 -2.70 -8.38 -11.94
CA GLY A 62 -3.44 -9.34 -11.13
C GLY A 62 -2.94 -9.46 -9.69
N MET A 63 -1.86 -8.78 -9.31
CA MET A 63 -1.35 -8.80 -7.94
C MET A 63 -1.98 -7.72 -7.06
N GLU A 64 -1.95 -7.96 -5.75
CA GLU A 64 -2.11 -6.94 -4.72
C GLU A 64 -0.72 -6.42 -4.33
N ALA A 65 -0.59 -5.09 -4.19
CA ALA A 65 0.66 -4.45 -3.89
C ALA A 65 0.48 -3.26 -2.95
N ASN A 66 1.45 -3.10 -2.05
CA ASN A 66 1.67 -1.85 -1.33
C ASN A 66 2.72 -1.07 -2.10
N LEU A 67 2.44 0.19 -2.43
CA LEU A 67 3.36 1.06 -3.18
C LEU A 67 3.67 2.32 -2.37
N ARG A 68 4.94 2.73 -2.35
CA ARG A 68 5.35 4.05 -1.85
C ARG A 68 5.97 4.81 -3.00
N ALA A 69 5.33 5.89 -3.43
CA ALA A 69 5.73 6.62 -4.63
C ALA A 69 5.36 8.10 -4.51
N THR A 70 6.00 8.93 -5.32
CA THR A 70 5.74 10.38 -5.38
C THR A 70 4.82 10.71 -6.54
N VAL A 71 3.83 11.57 -6.30
CA VAL A 71 2.93 12.08 -7.33
C VAL A 71 3.70 13.03 -8.24
N VAL A 72 3.85 12.70 -9.51
CA VAL A 72 4.57 13.55 -10.49
C VAL A 72 3.62 14.32 -11.41
N SER A 73 2.39 13.84 -11.60
CA SER A 73 1.35 14.57 -12.30
C SER A 73 -0.04 14.11 -11.88
N ILE A 74 -1.05 14.96 -12.12
CA ILE A 74 -2.45 14.67 -11.83
C ILE A 74 -3.26 15.03 -13.08
N SER A 75 -4.05 14.08 -13.57
CA SER A 75 -4.94 14.29 -14.71
C SER A 75 -6.14 15.18 -14.33
N PRO A 76 -6.79 15.85 -15.30
CA PRO A 76 -8.05 16.53 -15.04
C PRO A 76 -9.11 15.56 -14.49
N VAL A 77 -9.94 16.05 -13.56
CA VAL A 77 -11.10 15.30 -13.06
C VAL A 77 -12.09 15.12 -14.19
N ARG A 78 -12.54 13.88 -14.38
CA ARG A 78 -13.59 13.52 -15.34
C ARG A 78 -14.83 13.08 -14.57
N THR A 79 -15.99 13.55 -15.01
CA THR A 79 -17.30 13.14 -14.48
C THR A 79 -18.07 12.38 -15.56
N PHE A 80 -18.91 11.43 -15.15
CA PHE A 80 -19.73 10.62 -16.04
C PHE A 80 -21.00 10.13 -15.33
N THR A 81 -22.05 9.81 -16.08
CA THR A 81 -23.26 9.19 -15.53
C THR A 81 -23.15 7.67 -15.54
N ARG A 82 -23.43 7.03 -14.40
CA ARG A 82 -23.45 5.57 -14.26
C ARG A 82 -24.75 4.97 -14.79
N GLN A 83 -24.77 3.65 -14.96
CA GLN A 83 -25.97 2.91 -15.38
C GLN A 83 -27.14 3.07 -14.40
N ASP A 84 -26.86 3.29 -13.11
CA ASP A 84 -27.87 3.53 -12.07
C ASP A 84 -28.29 5.01 -11.96
N GLY A 85 -27.85 5.86 -12.90
CA GLY A 85 -28.16 7.30 -12.93
C GLY A 85 -27.33 8.15 -11.97
N ARG A 86 -26.50 7.57 -11.11
CA ARG A 86 -25.60 8.34 -10.22
C ARG A 86 -24.43 8.94 -10.99
N GLU A 87 -23.92 10.07 -10.52
CA GLU A 87 -22.67 10.63 -11.05
C GLU A 87 -21.47 9.83 -10.53
N GLY A 88 -20.59 9.42 -11.43
CA GLY A 88 -19.28 8.86 -11.13
C GLY A 88 -18.18 9.87 -11.46
N ARG A 89 -17.10 9.84 -10.68
CA ARG A 89 -15.96 10.75 -10.85
C ARG A 89 -14.66 9.98 -10.86
N VAL A 90 -13.71 10.39 -11.70
CA VAL A 90 -12.38 9.77 -11.77
C VAL A 90 -11.31 10.81 -12.05
N THR A 91 -10.17 10.67 -11.38
CA THR A 91 -8.91 11.28 -11.80
C THR A 91 -7.78 10.27 -11.67
N ASN A 92 -6.68 10.50 -12.39
CA ASN A 92 -5.53 9.62 -12.37
C ASN A 92 -4.29 10.39 -11.94
N LEU A 93 -3.58 9.83 -10.97
CA LEU A 93 -2.25 10.26 -10.57
C LEU A 93 -1.22 9.51 -11.41
N GLU A 94 -0.14 10.19 -11.80
CA GLU A 94 1.09 9.51 -12.19
C GLU A 94 1.96 9.40 -10.94
N LEU A 95 2.25 8.18 -10.51
CA LEU A 95 3.10 7.88 -9.37
C LEU A 95 4.46 7.40 -9.87
N ARG A 96 5.54 7.86 -9.23
CA ARG A 96 6.91 7.49 -9.57
C ARG A 96 7.72 7.16 -8.33
N ASP A 97 8.49 6.08 -8.40
CA ASP A 97 9.59 5.78 -7.49
C ASP A 97 10.92 5.75 -8.26
N GLU A 98 11.99 5.29 -7.62
CA GLU A 98 13.31 5.15 -8.24
C GLU A 98 13.38 4.09 -9.34
N SER A 99 12.42 3.17 -9.39
CA SER A 99 12.39 2.03 -10.30
C SER A 99 11.55 2.27 -11.56
N GLY A 100 10.51 3.10 -11.49
CA GLY A 100 9.62 3.34 -12.62
C GLY A 100 8.43 4.26 -12.29
N SER A 101 7.46 4.31 -13.20
CA SER A 101 6.19 5.00 -12.98
C SER A 101 4.97 4.16 -13.34
N CYS A 102 3.88 4.42 -12.62
CA CYS A 102 2.59 3.77 -12.81
C CYS A 102 1.46 4.77 -12.60
N ARG A 103 0.28 4.43 -13.11
CA ARG A 103 -0.91 5.24 -12.92
C ARG A 103 -1.66 4.82 -11.67
N PHE A 104 -2.25 5.76 -10.94
CA PHE A 104 -3.13 5.46 -9.82
C PHE A 104 -4.50 6.12 -10.01
N ALA A 105 -5.57 5.31 -10.06
CA ALA A 105 -6.92 5.79 -10.25
C ALA A 105 -7.59 6.16 -8.92
N LEU A 106 -8.05 7.42 -8.81
CA LEU A 106 -8.90 7.90 -7.74
C LEU A 106 -10.35 7.95 -8.22
N TRP A 107 -11.24 7.29 -7.48
CA TRP A 107 -12.66 7.20 -7.81
C TRP A 107 -13.51 7.95 -6.79
N ASP A 108 -14.58 8.57 -7.28
CA ASP A 108 -15.65 9.20 -6.49
C ASP A 108 -15.11 10.09 -5.35
N GLU A 109 -15.27 9.66 -4.09
CA GLU A 109 -14.88 10.41 -2.89
C GLU A 109 -13.36 10.68 -2.81
N ASP A 110 -12.54 9.81 -3.41
CA ASP A 110 -11.08 9.97 -3.42
C ASP A 110 -10.64 11.13 -4.29
N VAL A 111 -11.43 11.46 -5.31
CA VAL A 111 -11.15 12.63 -6.16
C VAL A 111 -11.09 13.90 -5.29
N GLY A 112 -11.88 13.93 -4.21
CA GLY A 112 -11.84 15.01 -3.23
C GLY A 112 -10.48 15.16 -2.52
N LEU A 113 -9.61 14.15 -2.49
CA LEU A 113 -8.25 14.27 -1.95
C LEU A 113 -7.41 15.26 -2.77
N VAL A 114 -7.58 15.25 -4.10
CA VAL A 114 -6.92 16.19 -5.02
C VAL A 114 -7.57 17.56 -4.92
N GLU A 115 -8.90 17.64 -4.95
CA GLU A 115 -9.62 18.92 -4.93
C GLU A 115 -9.40 19.71 -3.65
N ARG A 116 -9.27 19.02 -2.51
CA ARG A 116 -8.95 19.63 -1.22
C ARG A 116 -7.45 19.92 -1.05
N GLY A 117 -6.63 19.65 -2.06
CA GLY A 117 -5.18 19.86 -2.03
C GLY A 117 -4.42 18.94 -1.08
N LYS A 118 -5.03 17.86 -0.59
CA LYS A 118 -4.34 16.88 0.27
C LYS A 118 -3.35 16.04 -0.53
N VAL A 119 -3.68 15.76 -1.78
CA VAL A 119 -2.79 15.11 -2.75
C VAL A 119 -2.44 16.14 -3.81
N ALA A 120 -1.15 16.47 -3.93
CA ALA A 120 -0.62 17.40 -4.90
C ALA A 120 0.60 16.82 -5.61
N VAL A 121 1.03 17.46 -6.70
CA VAL A 121 2.31 17.12 -7.34
C VAL A 121 3.45 17.38 -6.34
N GLY A 122 4.37 16.42 -6.25
CA GLY A 122 5.46 16.40 -5.28
C GLY A 122 5.13 15.70 -3.97
N THR A 123 3.87 15.35 -3.70
CA THR A 123 3.49 14.62 -2.50
C THR A 123 3.91 13.15 -2.58
N THR A 124 4.55 12.63 -1.54
CA THR A 124 4.78 11.19 -1.39
C THR A 124 3.55 10.52 -0.78
N VAL A 125 3.11 9.43 -1.41
CA VAL A 125 1.93 8.66 -0.99
C VAL A 125 2.31 7.21 -0.76
N ARG A 126 1.59 6.58 0.17
CA ARG A 126 1.58 5.14 0.40
C ARG A 126 0.23 4.58 -0.04
N ALA A 127 0.22 3.83 -1.12
CA ALA A 127 -0.92 3.03 -1.54
C ALA A 127 -0.82 1.66 -0.85
N LEU A 128 -1.84 1.28 -0.10
CA LEU A 128 -1.89 0.03 0.67
C LEU A 128 -2.98 -0.88 0.13
N ASP A 129 -2.70 -2.17 0.07
CA ASP A 129 -3.62 -3.24 -0.38
C ASP A 129 -4.32 -2.88 -1.69
N CYS A 130 -3.53 -2.35 -2.64
CA CYS A 130 -4.03 -1.87 -3.92
C CYS A 130 -3.87 -2.93 -5.00
N TYR A 131 -4.81 -2.93 -5.96
CA TYR A 131 -4.85 -3.91 -7.02
C TYR A 131 -4.22 -3.35 -8.31
N VAL A 132 -3.40 -4.18 -8.95
CA VAL A 132 -2.71 -3.83 -10.19
C VAL A 132 -3.45 -4.42 -11.39
N LYS A 133 -3.81 -3.55 -12.33
CA LYS A 133 -4.47 -3.93 -13.58
C LYS A 133 -3.68 -3.38 -14.77
N ARG A 134 -3.58 -4.15 -15.85
CA ARG A 134 -3.02 -3.64 -17.11
C ARG A 134 -4.09 -2.92 -17.92
N THR A 135 -3.72 -1.77 -18.46
CA THR A 135 -4.54 -0.98 -19.38
C THR A 135 -3.72 -0.64 -20.64
N ASN A 136 -4.38 -0.02 -21.62
CA ASN A 136 -3.70 0.50 -22.82
C ASN A 136 -2.68 1.61 -22.49
N PHE A 137 -2.68 2.13 -21.25
CA PHE A 137 -1.79 3.19 -20.79
C PHE A 137 -0.66 2.69 -19.87
N GLY A 138 -0.54 1.37 -19.67
CA GLY A 138 0.45 0.77 -18.77
C GLY A 138 -0.22 0.06 -17.59
N LEU A 139 0.45 0.08 -16.44
CA LEU A 139 -0.10 -0.46 -15.19
C LEU A 139 -0.93 0.63 -14.48
N ASP A 140 -2.22 0.35 -14.31
CA ASP A 140 -3.12 1.13 -13.47
C ASP A 140 -3.25 0.43 -12.11
N VAL A 141 -2.87 1.14 -11.07
CA VAL A 141 -3.07 0.77 -9.68
C VAL A 141 -4.36 1.44 -9.19
N SER A 142 -5.19 0.71 -8.44
CA SER A 142 -6.40 1.27 -7.86
C SER A 142 -6.59 0.75 -6.45
N ARG A 143 -7.19 1.57 -5.58
CA ARG A 143 -7.62 1.05 -4.28
C ARG A 143 -8.78 0.08 -4.50
N GLY A 144 -8.59 -1.16 -4.07
CA GLY A 144 -9.67 -2.14 -3.98
C GLY A 144 -10.63 -1.78 -2.85
N LYS A 145 -11.57 -2.67 -2.53
CA LYS A 145 -12.54 -2.48 -1.43
C LYS A 145 -11.88 -2.17 -0.08
N PHE A 146 -10.70 -2.74 0.16
CA PHE A 146 -9.95 -2.60 1.41
C PHE A 146 -8.68 -1.76 1.24
N GLY A 147 -8.39 -1.30 0.03
CA GLY A 147 -7.19 -0.52 -0.25
C GLY A 147 -7.30 0.91 0.27
N ALA A 148 -6.16 1.50 0.60
CA ALA A 148 -6.06 2.86 1.09
C ALA A 148 -4.97 3.65 0.37
N LEU A 149 -5.17 4.96 0.24
CA LEU A 149 -4.12 5.88 -0.18
C LEU A 149 -3.84 6.84 0.97
N LEU A 150 -2.64 6.75 1.54
CA LEU A 150 -2.20 7.59 2.64
C LEU A 150 -1.20 8.61 2.13
N VAL A 151 -1.41 9.87 2.48
CA VAL A 151 -0.45 10.94 2.22
C VAL A 151 0.60 10.92 3.32
N GLU A 152 1.89 10.87 2.96
CA GLU A 152 2.96 11.11 3.92
C GLU A 152 3.08 12.62 4.13
N ALA A 153 2.98 13.05 5.39
CA ALA A 153 3.31 14.43 5.74
C ALA A 153 4.82 14.63 5.55
N ALA A 154 5.19 15.65 4.78
CA ALA A 154 6.57 16.10 4.62
C ALA A 154 7.08 16.79 5.89
#